data_AF-A0A2N3V563-F1
#
_entry.id   AF-A0A2N3V563-F1
#
_cell.length_a   1.000
_cell.length_b   1.000
_cell.length_c   1.000
_cell.angle_alpha   90.00
_cell.angle_beta   90.00
_cell.angle_gamma   90.00
#
_symmetry.space_group_name_H-M   'P 1'
#
loop_
_entity.id
_entity.type
_entity.pdbx_description
1 polymer ?
#
loop_
_entity_poly.entity_id
_entity_poly.type
_entity_poly.pdbx_seq_one_letter_code
_entity_poly.pdbx_strand_id
1 'polypeptide(L)'
;MSIKGRAAGAAAVAAVTCLVIWFIVGFGGLPTSSDHEPDQTYYPDGWYLATIVSLAAALVTTVVIDRAVGVVSSKATAGFFLGFMLGIVVFLIRFPWGNLDLGGGQAFSLLDWWLAPILAVAFYLGGALLDRPQPTPAAPPSSSPRAGGVTHSSGSGNAFDTVVARVAAQKQQATRETQAAQSARLTEAHQVADELSALLRTLAEHVNQYVGPETFQVGPRGRKAERRSPAGWPLTGGERSSAAGYHLATFLAADGRVWQYSYSGPGSPVNAEYIDLRAMFEMSSSYRLSGVTFSKRVGGGLGASIGKDPSQPVDPTEAVARMAVEIIEGGHQA
;
A
#
# COMPACT_ATOMS: atom_id res chain seq x y z
N MET A 1 -17.29 -34.60 4.89
CA MET A 1 -16.86 -33.70 6.00
C MET A 1 -17.80 -32.49 6.06
N SER A 2 -18.23 -32.06 7.25
CA SER A 2 -19.10 -30.88 7.40
C SER A 2 -18.38 -29.60 6.97
N ILE A 3 -19.13 -28.58 6.53
CA ILE A 3 -18.58 -27.26 6.17
C ILE A 3 -17.79 -26.66 7.33
N LYS A 4 -18.27 -26.87 8.57
CA LYS A 4 -17.58 -26.43 9.80
C LYS A 4 -16.19 -27.04 9.93
N GLY A 5 -16.04 -28.33 9.61
CA GLY A 5 -14.74 -29.01 9.65
C GLY A 5 -13.76 -28.52 8.57
N ARG A 6 -14.27 -28.24 7.37
CA ARG A 6 -13.47 -27.66 6.28
C ARG A 6 -12.99 -26.25 6.62
N ALA A 7 -13.88 -25.42 7.16
CA ALA A 7 -13.55 -24.07 7.62
C ALA A 7 -12.53 -24.08 8.76
N ALA A 8 -12.69 -24.96 9.75
CA ALA A 8 -11.74 -25.09 10.86
C ALA A 8 -10.34 -25.53 10.38
N GLY A 9 -10.28 -26.51 9.48
CA GLY A 9 -9.00 -26.95 8.91
C GLY A 9 -8.33 -25.86 8.06
N ALA A 10 -9.09 -25.17 7.22
CA ALA A 10 -8.57 -24.07 6.40
C ALA A 10 -8.08 -22.88 7.26
N ALA A 11 -8.81 -22.56 8.33
CA ALA A 11 -8.41 -21.53 9.29
C ALA A 11 -7.14 -21.93 10.06
N ALA A 12 -7.03 -23.18 10.52
CA ALA A 12 -5.84 -23.67 11.21
C ALA A 12 -4.60 -23.61 10.29
N VAL A 13 -4.76 -24.05 9.04
CA VAL A 13 -3.70 -23.99 8.03
C VAL A 13 -3.28 -22.54 7.77
N ALA A 14 -4.23 -21.64 7.53
CA ALA A 14 -3.92 -20.24 7.30
C ALA A 14 -3.24 -19.58 8.51
N ALA A 15 -3.69 -19.89 9.73
CA ALA A 15 -3.06 -19.40 10.95
C ALA A 15 -1.61 -19.89 11.09
N VAL A 16 -1.34 -21.17 10.79
CA VAL A 16 0.02 -21.73 10.77
C VAL A 16 0.85 -21.05 9.69
N THR A 17 0.31 -20.82 8.49
CA THR A 17 1.02 -20.10 7.44
C THR A 17 1.34 -18.66 7.84
N CYS A 18 0.40 -17.93 8.45
CA CYS A 18 0.64 -16.59 8.98
C CYS A 18 1.72 -16.60 10.08
N LEU A 19 1.75 -17.62 10.94
CA LEU A 19 2.81 -17.79 11.96
C LEU A 19 4.18 -18.08 11.33
N VAL A 20 4.24 -18.95 10.33
CA VAL A 20 5.48 -19.27 9.59
C VAL A 20 6.00 -18.03 8.90
N ILE A 21 5.12 -17.28 8.22
CA ILE A 21 5.46 -16.01 7.62
C ILE A 21 5.97 -15.06 8.71
N TRP A 22 5.21 -14.82 9.79
CA TRP A 22 5.65 -13.96 10.89
C TRP A 22 7.03 -14.33 11.44
N PHE A 23 7.35 -15.63 11.56
CA PHE A 23 8.65 -16.09 12.02
C PHE A 23 9.78 -15.81 11.01
N ILE A 24 9.54 -16.13 9.73
CA ILE A 24 10.47 -15.87 8.62
C ILE A 24 10.76 -14.37 8.51
N VAL A 25 9.74 -13.54 8.71
CA VAL A 25 9.79 -12.08 8.61
C VAL A 25 10.47 -11.46 9.82
N GLY A 26 10.00 -11.82 11.02
CA GLY A 26 10.42 -11.20 12.28
C GLY A 26 11.82 -11.62 12.76
N PHE A 27 12.30 -12.79 12.33
CA PHE A 27 13.60 -13.33 12.76
C PHE A 27 14.52 -13.73 11.61
N GLY A 28 14.00 -14.01 10.42
CA GLY A 28 14.75 -14.68 9.36
C GLY A 28 15.67 -13.78 8.54
N GLY A 29 15.50 -12.45 8.58
CA GLY A 29 16.36 -11.51 7.84
C GLY A 29 16.56 -11.93 6.38
N LEU A 30 15.48 -12.38 5.71
CA LEU A 30 15.59 -12.93 4.36
C LEU A 30 16.23 -11.90 3.43
N PRO A 31 17.23 -12.31 2.63
CA PRO A 31 17.85 -11.42 1.66
C PRO A 31 16.79 -10.95 0.65
N THR A 32 16.59 -9.64 0.57
CA THR A 32 15.82 -9.00 -0.50
C THR A 32 16.58 -9.19 -1.81
N SER A 33 15.88 -9.51 -2.91
CA SER A 33 16.54 -9.67 -4.21
C SER A 33 17.00 -8.35 -4.83
N SER A 34 16.67 -7.23 -4.21
CA SER A 34 17.14 -5.88 -4.53
C SER A 34 17.87 -5.29 -3.32
N ASP A 35 18.82 -4.39 -3.60
CA ASP A 35 19.68 -3.65 -2.66
C ASP A 35 18.91 -2.72 -1.68
N HIS A 36 17.70 -3.08 -1.25
CA HIS A 36 16.89 -2.34 -0.29
C HIS A 36 17.25 -2.70 1.14
N GLU A 37 17.13 -1.72 2.03
CA GLU A 37 17.26 -1.96 3.46
C GLU A 37 16.03 -2.72 4.00
N PRO A 38 16.19 -3.54 5.06
CA PRO A 38 15.10 -4.35 5.63
C PRO A 38 13.83 -3.56 6.01
N ASP A 39 13.94 -2.27 6.30
CA ASP A 39 12.86 -1.34 6.66
C ASP A 39 12.12 -0.73 5.46
N GLN A 40 12.71 -0.78 4.26
CA GLN A 40 12.05 -0.40 2.99
C GLN A 40 11.15 -1.51 2.44
N THR A 41 11.27 -2.71 3.01
CA THR A 41 10.38 -3.84 2.76
C THR A 41 9.09 -3.69 3.55
N TYR A 42 8.09 -3.07 2.94
CA TYR A 42 6.79 -2.89 3.58
C TYR A 42 5.96 -4.18 3.55
N TYR A 43 5.59 -4.68 4.73
CA TYR A 43 4.62 -5.76 4.83
C TYR A 43 3.21 -5.22 4.58
N PRO A 44 2.39 -5.86 3.72
CA PRO A 44 1.02 -5.44 3.53
C PRO A 44 0.22 -5.50 4.85
N ASP A 45 -0.13 -4.33 5.40
CA ASP A 45 -1.10 -4.16 6.49
C ASP A 45 -2.51 -4.71 6.16
N GLY A 46 -2.71 -5.32 4.99
CA GLY A 46 -3.96 -5.94 4.55
C GLY A 46 -3.93 -7.46 4.49
N TRP A 47 -2.85 -8.13 4.89
CA TRP A 47 -2.75 -9.60 4.74
C TRP A 47 -3.73 -10.40 5.59
N TYR A 48 -4.02 -9.95 6.81
CA TYR A 48 -5.06 -10.58 7.63
C TYR A 48 -6.42 -10.47 6.93
N LEU A 49 -6.73 -9.31 6.34
CA LEU A 49 -7.99 -9.08 5.64
C LEU A 49 -8.05 -9.90 4.35
N ALA A 50 -6.96 -9.90 3.56
CA ALA A 50 -6.85 -10.70 2.34
C ALA A 50 -7.00 -12.20 2.63
N THR A 51 -6.42 -12.68 3.74
CA THR A 51 -6.56 -14.07 4.20
C THR A 51 -8.00 -14.41 4.58
N ILE A 52 -8.66 -13.55 5.35
CA ILE A 52 -10.06 -13.75 5.75
C ILE A 52 -10.98 -13.76 4.52
N VAL A 53 -10.81 -12.77 3.64
CA VAL A 53 -11.64 -12.61 2.43
C VAL A 53 -11.42 -13.77 1.46
N SER A 54 -10.18 -14.20 1.26
CA SER A 54 -9.87 -15.26 0.30
C SER A 54 -10.31 -16.64 0.79
N LEU A 55 -10.20 -16.92 2.10
CA LEU A 55 -10.78 -18.11 2.72
C LEU A 55 -12.30 -18.13 2.64
N ALA A 56 -12.95 -16.99 2.91
CA ALA A 56 -14.39 -16.87 2.79
C ALA A 56 -14.85 -17.13 1.34
N ALA A 57 -14.18 -16.53 0.35
CA ALA A 57 -14.47 -16.74 -1.06
C ALA A 57 -14.27 -18.20 -1.48
N ALA A 58 -13.18 -18.84 -1.05
CA ALA A 58 -12.92 -20.25 -1.35
C ALA A 58 -13.99 -21.17 -0.74
N LEU A 59 -14.38 -20.96 0.52
CA LEU A 59 -15.44 -21.73 1.18
C LEU A 59 -16.79 -21.55 0.49
N VAL A 60 -17.19 -20.32 0.16
CA VAL A 60 -18.41 -20.04 -0.60
C VAL A 60 -18.39 -20.79 -1.94
N THR A 61 -17.24 -20.78 -2.62
CA THR A 61 -17.09 -21.47 -3.91
C THR A 61 -17.21 -22.99 -3.77
N THR A 62 -16.65 -23.60 -2.71
CA THR A 62 -16.85 -25.04 -2.45
C THR A 62 -18.31 -25.40 -2.20
N VAL A 63 -19.08 -24.51 -1.55
CA VAL A 63 -20.54 -24.71 -1.36
C VAL A 63 -21.28 -24.64 -2.70
N VAL A 64 -20.89 -23.71 -3.58
CA VAL A 64 -21.45 -23.62 -4.94
C VAL A 64 -21.12 -24.89 -5.73
N ILE A 65 -19.89 -25.39 -5.65
CA ILE A 65 -19.48 -26.64 -6.30
C ILE A 65 -20.26 -27.83 -5.74
N ASP A 66 -20.42 -27.93 -4.41
CA ASP A 66 -21.22 -29.00 -3.77
C ASP A 66 -22.67 -28.99 -4.29
N ARG A 67 -23.25 -27.80 -4.45
CA ARG A 67 -24.61 -27.63 -5.00
C ARG A 67 -24.72 -27.97 -6.47
N ALA A 68 -23.70 -27.64 -7.28
CA ALA A 68 -23.70 -27.87 -8.72
C ALA A 68 -23.34 -29.32 -9.10
N VAL A 69 -22.43 -29.94 -8.35
CA VAL A 69 -21.94 -31.30 -8.61
C VAL A 69 -22.78 -32.35 -7.89
N GLY A 70 -23.42 -31.99 -6.78
CA GLY A 70 -24.33 -32.86 -6.03
C GLY A 70 -23.63 -33.93 -5.19
N VAL A 71 -22.31 -33.83 -4.98
CA VAL A 71 -21.52 -34.85 -4.28
C VAL A 71 -20.62 -34.20 -3.23
N VAL A 72 -20.73 -34.65 -1.98
CA VAL A 72 -19.79 -34.31 -0.91
C VAL A 72 -18.78 -35.43 -0.80
N SER A 73 -17.67 -35.31 -1.55
CA SER A 73 -16.61 -36.32 -1.57
C SER A 73 -15.51 -36.05 -0.53
N SER A 74 -15.02 -37.11 0.09
CA SER A 74 -13.79 -37.06 0.90
C SER A 74 -12.55 -36.74 0.05
N LYS A 75 -12.53 -37.20 -1.22
CA LYS A 75 -11.46 -36.89 -2.18
C LYS A 75 -11.46 -35.41 -2.59
N ALA A 76 -12.63 -34.80 -2.77
CA ALA A 76 -12.74 -33.36 -2.99
C ALA A 76 -12.13 -32.57 -1.82
N THR A 77 -12.48 -32.97 -0.59
CA THR A 77 -11.93 -32.33 0.62
C THR A 77 -10.41 -32.49 0.72
N ALA A 78 -9.87 -33.67 0.44
CA ALA A 78 -8.43 -33.90 0.40
C ALA A 78 -7.75 -33.07 -0.71
N GLY A 79 -8.37 -32.98 -1.88
CA GLY A 79 -7.94 -32.12 -2.98
C GLY A 79 -7.87 -30.65 -2.59
N PHE A 80 -8.86 -30.13 -1.85
CA PHE A 80 -8.82 -28.76 -1.34
C PHE A 80 -7.60 -28.49 -0.48
N PHE A 81 -7.33 -29.35 0.52
CA PHE A 81 -6.16 -29.18 1.37
C PHE A 81 -4.85 -29.31 0.59
N LEU A 82 -4.78 -30.26 -0.36
CA LEU A 82 -3.61 -30.43 -1.20
C LEU A 82 -3.35 -29.20 -2.07
N GLY A 83 -4.38 -28.65 -2.72
CA GLY A 83 -4.30 -27.44 -3.52
C GLY A 83 -3.95 -26.21 -2.69
N PHE A 84 -4.51 -26.09 -1.49
CA PHE A 84 -4.20 -24.99 -0.56
C PHE A 84 -2.74 -25.06 -0.10
N MET A 85 -2.26 -26.24 0.31
CA MET A 85 -0.86 -26.47 0.67
C MET A 85 0.09 -26.16 -0.48
N LEU A 86 -0.23 -26.64 -1.69
CA LEU A 86 0.58 -26.38 -2.88
C LEU A 86 0.68 -24.89 -3.16
N GLY A 87 -0.42 -24.15 -3.06
CA GLY A 87 -0.40 -22.70 -3.24
C GLY A 87 0.37 -21.96 -2.17
N ILE A 88 0.34 -22.42 -0.90
CA ILE A 88 1.22 -21.88 0.15
C ILE A 88 2.70 -22.13 -0.21
N VAL A 89 3.06 -23.32 -0.67
CA VAL A 89 4.45 -23.62 -1.06
C VAL A 89 4.90 -22.73 -2.21
N VAL A 90 4.08 -22.58 -3.25
CA VAL A 90 4.38 -21.68 -4.37
C VAL A 90 4.50 -20.23 -3.88
N PHE A 91 3.60 -19.81 -3.00
CA PHE A 91 3.66 -18.50 -2.37
C PHE A 91 4.98 -18.31 -1.61
N LEU A 92 5.38 -19.25 -0.73
CA LEU A 92 6.62 -19.14 0.05
C LEU A 92 7.87 -19.11 -0.83
N ILE A 93 7.89 -19.82 -1.96
CA ILE A 93 9.01 -19.78 -2.93
C ILE A 93 9.06 -18.42 -3.64
N ARG A 94 7.90 -17.84 -3.97
CA ARG A 94 7.79 -16.54 -4.64
C ARG A 94 7.83 -15.37 -3.67
N PHE A 95 7.67 -15.63 -2.39
CA PHE A 95 7.59 -14.63 -1.34
C PHE A 95 8.81 -13.69 -1.30
N PRO A 96 10.06 -14.18 -1.45
CA PRO A 96 11.25 -13.30 -1.56
C PRO A 96 11.22 -12.36 -2.77
N TRP A 97 10.53 -12.74 -3.84
CA TRP A 97 10.38 -11.95 -5.07
C TRP A 97 9.28 -10.88 -4.95
N GLY A 98 8.45 -10.95 -3.91
CA GLY A 98 7.47 -9.93 -3.55
C GLY A 98 8.09 -8.69 -2.89
N ASN A 99 9.40 -8.67 -2.64
CA ASN A 99 10.14 -7.53 -2.09
C ASN A 99 10.60 -6.57 -3.20
N LEU A 100 9.68 -6.17 -4.09
CA LEU A 100 9.91 -5.13 -5.10
C LEU A 100 9.30 -3.80 -4.62
N ASP A 101 9.84 -2.68 -5.12
CA ASP A 101 9.54 -1.27 -4.80
C ASP A 101 8.15 -0.98 -4.17
N LEU A 102 8.11 0.03 -3.30
CA LEU A 102 6.90 0.58 -2.66
C LEU A 102 5.64 0.50 -3.56
N GLY A 103 4.65 -0.27 -3.10
CA GLY A 103 3.38 -0.51 -3.80
C GLY A 103 3.37 -1.71 -4.78
N GLY A 104 4.48 -1.94 -5.50
CA GLY A 104 4.63 -3.07 -6.42
C GLY A 104 4.74 -4.42 -5.70
N GLY A 105 5.57 -4.48 -4.66
CA GLY A 105 5.70 -5.67 -3.81
C GLY A 105 4.42 -6.01 -3.03
N GLN A 106 3.66 -4.99 -2.64
CA GLN A 106 2.39 -5.15 -1.93
C GLN A 106 1.32 -5.79 -2.83
N ALA A 107 1.19 -5.31 -4.08
CA ALA A 107 0.25 -5.86 -5.04
C ALA A 107 0.64 -7.29 -5.46
N PHE A 108 1.93 -7.54 -5.69
CA PHE A 108 2.43 -8.84 -6.12
C PHE A 108 2.26 -9.91 -5.02
N SER A 109 2.63 -9.60 -3.78
CA SER A 109 2.46 -10.51 -2.64
C SER A 109 0.99 -10.78 -2.30
N LEU A 110 0.10 -9.79 -2.46
CA LEU A 110 -1.34 -9.99 -2.32
C LEU A 110 -1.89 -10.88 -3.43
N LEU A 111 -1.53 -10.63 -4.69
CA LEU A 111 -1.97 -11.43 -5.83
C LEU A 111 -1.47 -12.88 -5.75
N ASP A 112 -0.20 -13.09 -5.38
CA ASP A 112 0.35 -14.43 -5.20
C ASP A 112 -0.30 -15.16 -4.00
N TRP A 113 -0.75 -14.44 -2.96
CA TRP A 113 -1.51 -15.04 -1.86
C TRP A 113 -2.87 -15.59 -2.30
N TRP A 114 -3.51 -14.97 -3.31
CA TRP A 114 -4.75 -15.49 -3.89
C TRP A 114 -4.57 -16.82 -4.63
N LEU A 115 -3.34 -17.22 -4.94
CA LEU A 115 -3.07 -18.49 -5.61
C LEU A 115 -3.45 -19.70 -4.75
N ALA A 116 -3.23 -19.65 -3.44
CA ALA A 116 -3.60 -20.73 -2.51
C ALA A 116 -5.10 -21.07 -2.51
N PRO A 117 -6.02 -20.11 -2.32
CA PRO A 117 -7.45 -20.38 -2.41
C PRO A 117 -7.90 -20.76 -3.82
N ILE A 118 -7.29 -20.21 -4.88
CA ILE A 118 -7.60 -20.60 -6.27
C ILE A 118 -7.25 -22.07 -6.51
N LEU A 119 -6.05 -22.51 -6.14
CA LEU A 119 -5.61 -23.89 -6.29
C LEU A 119 -6.43 -24.84 -5.41
N ALA A 120 -6.78 -24.42 -4.19
CA ALA A 120 -7.66 -25.20 -3.32
C ALA A 120 -9.02 -25.47 -3.96
N VAL A 121 -9.65 -24.46 -4.58
CA VAL A 121 -10.92 -24.61 -5.29
C VAL A 121 -10.76 -25.48 -6.54
N ALA A 122 -9.69 -25.29 -7.32
CA ALA A 122 -9.44 -26.08 -8.54
C ALA A 122 -9.26 -27.58 -8.23
N PHE A 123 -8.46 -27.91 -7.21
CA PHE A 123 -8.28 -29.29 -6.78
C PHE A 123 -9.52 -29.86 -6.07
N TYR A 124 -10.30 -29.03 -5.37
CA TYR A 124 -11.60 -29.44 -4.84
C TYR A 124 -12.54 -29.88 -5.97
N LEU A 125 -12.64 -29.06 -7.01
CA LEU A 125 -13.44 -29.37 -8.20
C LEU A 125 -12.94 -30.64 -8.89
N GLY A 126 -11.63 -30.77 -9.10
CA GLY A 126 -11.03 -31.98 -9.68
C GLY A 126 -11.36 -33.23 -8.88
N GLY A 127 -11.22 -33.18 -7.55
CA GLY A 127 -11.58 -34.28 -6.67
C GLY A 127 -13.08 -34.59 -6.67
N ALA A 128 -13.94 -33.57 -6.79
CA ALA A 128 -15.39 -33.75 -6.89
C ALA A 128 -15.82 -34.37 -8.23
N LEU A 129 -15.11 -34.05 -9.32
CA LEU A 129 -15.35 -34.63 -10.64
C LEU A 129 -14.84 -36.07 -10.77
N LEU A 130 -13.70 -36.40 -10.17
CA LEU A 130 -13.14 -37.76 -10.16
C LEU A 130 -13.98 -38.74 -9.32
N ASP A 131 -14.75 -38.24 -8.37
CA ASP A 131 -15.63 -39.04 -7.52
C ASP A 131 -17.08 -39.03 -7.99
N ARG A 132 -17.37 -38.43 -9.16
CA ARG A 132 -18.69 -38.61 -9.79
C ARG A 132 -18.85 -40.08 -10.13
N PRO A 133 -19.95 -40.73 -9.69
CA PRO A 133 -20.34 -42.02 -10.24
C PRO A 133 -20.38 -41.89 -11.76
N GLN A 134 -19.70 -42.79 -12.47
CA GLN A 134 -19.86 -42.87 -13.92
C GLN A 134 -21.36 -42.99 -14.21
N PRO A 135 -21.90 -42.24 -15.20
CA PRO A 135 -23.27 -42.44 -15.61
C PRO A 135 -23.41 -43.90 -16.04
N THR A 136 -24.18 -44.66 -15.26
CA THR A 136 -24.62 -46.01 -15.64
C THR A 136 -25.20 -45.88 -17.06
N PRO A 137 -24.73 -46.67 -18.04
CA PRO A 137 -25.22 -46.54 -19.40
C PRO A 137 -26.75 -46.62 -19.39
N ALA A 138 -27.37 -45.56 -19.91
CA ALA A 138 -28.81 -45.40 -19.91
C ALA A 138 -29.45 -46.63 -20.56
N ALA A 139 -30.38 -47.26 -19.86
CA ALA A 139 -31.28 -48.23 -20.46
C ALA A 139 -31.97 -47.56 -21.67
N PRO A 140 -32.18 -48.31 -22.77
CA PRO A 140 -32.66 -47.74 -24.03
C PRO A 140 -34.00 -47.02 -23.84
N PRO A 141 -34.21 -45.89 -24.55
CA PRO A 141 -35.39 -45.05 -24.40
C PRO A 141 -36.65 -45.80 -24.83
N SER A 142 -37.60 -45.97 -23.90
CA SER A 142 -38.96 -46.31 -24.25
C SER A 142 -39.67 -45.08 -24.80
N SER A 143 -40.31 -45.29 -25.95
CA SER A 143 -41.00 -44.29 -26.75
C SER A 143 -42.36 -43.93 -26.18
N SER A 144 -42.61 -42.64 -25.93
CA SER A 144 -43.88 -42.00 -26.30
C SER A 144 -43.82 -40.48 -26.16
N PRO A 145 -44.30 -39.73 -27.16
CA PRO A 145 -44.37 -38.28 -27.11
C PRO A 145 -45.72 -37.83 -26.56
N ARG A 146 -45.73 -36.75 -25.77
CA ARG A 146 -46.92 -35.91 -25.69
C ARG A 146 -46.54 -34.43 -25.61
N ALA A 147 -46.95 -33.75 -26.68
CA ALA A 147 -46.92 -32.31 -26.82
C ALA A 147 -47.79 -31.62 -25.75
N GLY A 148 -47.34 -30.44 -25.34
CA GLY A 148 -48.10 -29.50 -24.53
C GLY A 148 -47.43 -28.14 -24.63
N GLY A 149 -47.83 -27.36 -25.63
CA GLY A 149 -47.41 -25.96 -25.78
C GLY A 149 -47.99 -25.10 -24.67
N VAL A 150 -47.19 -24.20 -24.13
CA VAL A 150 -47.64 -23.06 -23.33
C VAL A 150 -46.87 -21.83 -23.82
N THR A 151 -47.58 -20.95 -24.50
CA THR A 151 -47.16 -19.58 -24.81
C THR A 151 -47.35 -18.73 -23.55
N HIS A 152 -46.27 -18.19 -22.99
CA HIS A 152 -46.34 -17.17 -21.95
C HIS A 152 -46.22 -15.76 -22.56
N SER A 153 -47.19 -14.94 -22.21
CA SER A 153 -47.39 -13.55 -22.60
C SER A 153 -46.21 -12.64 -22.24
N SER A 154 -45.79 -11.85 -23.23
CA SER A 154 -44.96 -10.65 -23.08
C SER A 154 -45.75 -9.55 -22.35
N GLY A 155 -45.30 -9.14 -21.17
CA GLY A 155 -45.86 -7.97 -20.49
C GLY A 155 -45.22 -7.73 -19.13
N SER A 156 -44.14 -6.93 -19.07
CA SER A 156 -43.72 -6.08 -17.91
C SER A 156 -42.25 -5.60 -17.97
N GLY A 157 -41.59 -5.56 -19.13
CA GLY A 157 -40.18 -5.13 -19.23
C GLY A 157 -39.89 -3.66 -18.85
N ASN A 158 -40.83 -2.73 -19.04
CA ASN A 158 -40.51 -1.30 -18.97
C ASN A 158 -40.27 -0.74 -17.56
N ALA A 159 -40.86 -1.31 -16.50
CA ALA A 159 -40.76 -0.74 -15.16
C ALA A 159 -39.40 -1.06 -14.50
N PHE A 160 -38.90 -2.30 -14.69
CA PHE A 160 -37.62 -2.73 -14.14
C PHE A 160 -36.45 -2.04 -14.86
N ASP A 161 -36.50 -1.94 -16.19
CA ASP A 161 -35.47 -1.27 -16.99
C ASP A 161 -35.35 0.22 -16.64
N THR A 162 -36.46 0.89 -16.33
CA THR A 162 -36.47 2.30 -15.89
C THR A 162 -35.82 2.48 -14.52
N VAL A 163 -36.05 1.55 -13.58
CA VAL A 163 -35.43 1.58 -12.25
C VAL A 163 -33.93 1.30 -12.33
N VAL A 164 -33.52 0.31 -13.14
CA VAL A 164 -32.11 -0.01 -13.37
C VAL A 164 -31.37 1.17 -14.02
N ALA A 165 -31.98 1.83 -15.02
CA ALA A 165 -31.42 3.03 -15.65
C ALA A 165 -31.26 4.20 -14.66
N ARG A 166 -32.24 4.42 -13.76
CA ARG A 166 -32.16 5.46 -12.73
C ARG A 166 -31.07 5.16 -11.69
N VAL A 167 -30.94 3.92 -11.25
CA VAL A 167 -29.87 3.52 -10.30
C VAL A 167 -28.50 3.61 -10.95
N ALA A 168 -28.37 3.24 -12.23
CA ALA A 168 -27.13 3.41 -12.99
C ALA A 168 -26.75 4.89 -13.16
N ALA A 169 -27.71 5.76 -13.48
CA ALA A 169 -27.50 7.20 -13.59
C ALA A 169 -27.09 7.83 -12.25
N GLN A 170 -27.72 7.43 -11.14
CA GLN A 170 -27.35 7.88 -9.79
C GLN A 170 -25.95 7.40 -9.39
N LYS A 171 -25.58 6.15 -9.70
CA LYS A 171 -24.21 5.66 -9.49
C LYS A 171 -23.20 6.43 -10.33
N GLN A 172 -23.48 6.68 -11.60
CA GLN A 172 -22.60 7.47 -12.46
C GLN A 172 -22.44 8.91 -11.95
N GLN A 173 -23.52 9.53 -11.47
CA GLN A 173 -23.46 10.87 -10.88
C GLN A 173 -22.62 10.87 -9.60
N ALA A 174 -22.84 9.94 -8.68
CA ALA A 174 -22.04 9.80 -7.46
C ALA A 174 -20.55 9.55 -7.77
N THR A 175 -20.24 8.74 -8.80
CA THR A 175 -18.86 8.53 -9.25
C THR A 175 -18.24 9.82 -9.81
N ARG A 176 -18.98 10.59 -10.61
CA ARG A 176 -18.50 11.89 -11.14
C ARG A 176 -18.25 12.90 -10.04
N GLU A 177 -19.15 13.01 -9.06
CA GLU A 177 -18.99 13.90 -7.91
C GLU A 177 -17.78 13.49 -7.05
N THR A 178 -17.56 12.19 -6.85
CA THR A 178 -16.38 11.68 -6.14
C THR A 178 -15.09 11.96 -6.89
N GLN A 179 -15.08 11.74 -8.23
CA GLN A 179 -13.92 12.05 -9.07
C GLN A 179 -13.62 13.54 -9.11
N ALA A 180 -14.64 14.40 -9.19
CA ALA A 180 -14.47 15.85 -9.16
C ALA A 180 -13.98 16.36 -7.80
N ALA A 181 -14.45 15.76 -6.70
CA ALA A 181 -13.95 16.09 -5.37
C ALA A 181 -12.49 15.63 -5.18
N GLN A 182 -12.12 14.48 -5.72
CA GLN A 182 -10.74 13.97 -5.66
C GLN A 182 -9.80 14.81 -6.53
N SER A 183 -10.21 15.18 -7.74
CA SER A 183 -9.40 16.05 -8.61
C SER A 183 -9.18 17.43 -7.98
N ALA A 184 -10.23 18.04 -7.40
CA ALA A 184 -10.11 19.31 -6.70
C ALA A 184 -9.12 19.24 -5.51
N ARG A 185 -9.16 18.16 -4.73
CA ARG A 185 -8.22 17.94 -3.62
C ARG A 185 -6.77 17.82 -4.09
N LEU A 186 -6.52 17.11 -5.19
CA LEU A 186 -5.19 16.97 -5.79
C LEU A 186 -4.67 18.30 -6.33
N THR A 187 -5.51 19.05 -7.05
CA THR A 187 -5.14 20.38 -7.54
C THR A 187 -4.75 21.32 -6.39
N GLU A 188 -5.51 21.31 -5.31
CA GLU A 188 -5.23 22.13 -4.13
C GLU A 188 -3.94 21.68 -3.42
N ALA A 189 -3.67 20.37 -3.33
CA ALA A 189 -2.41 19.85 -2.78
C ALA A 189 -1.20 20.28 -3.62
N HIS A 190 -1.31 20.21 -4.95
CA HIS A 190 -0.26 20.67 -5.88
C HIS A 190 -0.02 22.15 -5.77
N GLN A 191 -1.09 22.96 -5.68
CA GLN A 191 -0.95 24.40 -5.50
C GLN A 191 -0.20 24.73 -4.20
N VAL A 192 -0.57 24.11 -3.09
CA VAL A 192 0.12 24.31 -1.80
C VAL A 192 1.59 23.88 -1.86
N ALA A 193 1.88 22.76 -2.52
CA ALA A 193 3.24 22.28 -2.72
C ALA A 193 4.07 23.24 -3.59
N ASP A 194 3.47 23.81 -4.64
CA ASP A 194 4.12 24.79 -5.52
C ASP A 194 4.38 26.11 -4.79
N GLU A 195 3.44 26.59 -3.97
CA GLU A 195 3.59 27.76 -3.10
C GLU A 195 4.77 27.56 -2.12
N LEU A 196 4.83 26.41 -1.44
CA LEU A 196 5.95 26.12 -0.53
C LEU A 196 7.28 25.99 -1.29
N SER A 197 7.29 25.33 -2.45
CA SER A 197 8.49 25.18 -3.27
C SER A 197 9.05 26.52 -3.73
N ALA A 198 8.19 27.47 -4.07
CA ALA A 198 8.60 28.84 -4.43
C ALA A 198 9.25 29.55 -3.24
N LEU A 199 8.65 29.48 -2.05
CA LEU A 199 9.22 30.07 -0.84
C LEU A 199 10.58 29.47 -0.46
N LEU A 200 10.73 28.15 -0.57
CA LEU A 200 12.00 27.47 -0.28
C LEU A 200 13.09 27.79 -1.31
N ARG A 201 12.73 28.04 -2.56
CA ARG A 201 13.68 28.56 -3.56
C ARG A 201 14.13 29.97 -3.22
N THR A 202 13.20 30.86 -2.86
CA THR A 202 13.55 32.22 -2.41
C THR A 202 14.44 32.19 -1.17
N LEU A 203 14.17 31.28 -0.22
CA LEU A 203 15.03 31.04 0.92
C LEU A 203 16.44 30.65 0.50
N ALA A 204 16.58 29.66 -0.40
CA ALA A 204 17.87 29.21 -0.91
C ALA A 204 18.64 30.34 -1.61
N GLU A 205 17.97 31.11 -2.48
CA GLU A 205 18.56 32.27 -3.14
C GLU A 205 19.03 33.33 -2.15
N HIS A 206 18.23 33.61 -1.10
CA HIS A 206 18.58 34.58 -0.09
C HIS A 206 19.77 34.11 0.76
N VAL A 207 19.74 32.88 1.28
CA VAL A 207 20.85 32.33 2.09
C VAL A 207 22.15 32.24 1.28
N ASN A 208 22.09 31.89 0.00
CA ASN A 208 23.23 31.89 -0.92
C ASN A 208 23.96 33.24 -0.97
N GLN A 209 23.25 34.36 -0.77
CA GLN A 209 23.86 35.70 -0.79
C GLN A 209 24.76 35.95 0.42
N TYR A 210 24.58 35.23 1.53
CA TYR A 210 25.26 35.49 2.81
C TYR A 210 26.24 34.38 3.22
N VAL A 211 25.88 33.11 3.03
CA VAL A 211 26.66 31.97 3.58
C VAL A 211 27.28 31.09 2.49
N GLY A 212 26.76 31.13 1.25
CA GLY A 212 27.17 30.18 0.20
C GLY A 212 26.79 28.73 0.54
N PRO A 213 26.71 27.82 -0.45
CA PRO A 213 26.31 26.44 -0.21
C PRO A 213 27.51 25.60 0.23
N GLU A 214 27.34 24.80 1.29
CA GLU A 214 28.40 23.94 1.81
C GLU A 214 28.10 22.47 1.56
N THR A 215 29.15 21.67 1.36
CA THR A 215 29.02 20.22 1.31
C THR A 215 29.12 19.64 2.72
N PHE A 216 28.01 19.11 3.22
CA PHE A 216 27.97 18.45 4.52
C PHE A 216 28.38 16.97 4.39
N GLN A 217 29.19 16.52 5.35
CA GLN A 217 29.45 15.10 5.55
C GLN A 217 28.42 14.54 6.52
N VAL A 218 27.57 13.65 6.04
CA VAL A 218 26.59 12.94 6.87
C VAL A 218 27.20 11.60 7.28
N GLY A 219 27.55 11.43 8.56
CA GLY A 219 28.12 10.20 9.11
C GLY A 219 28.76 10.39 10.50
N PRO A 220 28.99 9.31 11.27
CA PRO A 220 29.60 9.40 12.59
C PRO A 220 31.05 9.92 12.50
N ARG A 221 31.44 10.78 13.45
CA ARG A 221 32.82 11.23 13.62
C ARG A 221 33.77 10.02 13.66
N GLY A 222 34.51 9.79 12.58
CA GLY A 222 35.61 8.80 12.55
C GLY A 222 35.49 7.63 11.57
N ARG A 223 34.38 7.44 10.83
CA ARG A 223 34.35 6.49 9.70
C ARG A 223 33.74 7.13 8.47
N LYS A 224 34.58 7.35 7.45
CA LYS A 224 34.26 7.98 6.17
C LYS A 224 33.35 7.08 5.30
N ALA A 225 32.06 7.03 5.59
CA ALA A 225 31.09 6.86 4.51
C ALA A 225 30.87 8.27 3.91
N GLU A 226 31.80 8.73 3.08
CA GLU A 226 31.72 10.04 2.43
C GLU A 226 30.63 10.01 1.34
N ARG A 227 29.36 10.10 1.73
CA ARG A 227 28.35 10.62 0.81
C ARG A 227 28.25 12.12 1.06
N ARG A 228 28.94 12.91 0.22
CA ARG A 228 28.80 14.36 0.23
C ARG A 228 27.35 14.66 -0.12
N SER A 229 26.60 15.25 0.80
CA SER A 229 25.28 15.79 0.46
C SER A 229 25.47 16.78 -0.70
N PRO A 230 24.55 16.84 -1.70
CA PRO A 230 24.37 18.03 -2.51
C PRO A 230 24.57 19.30 -1.67
N ALA A 231 25.32 20.24 -2.23
CA ALA A 231 25.64 21.47 -1.54
C ALA A 231 24.34 22.21 -1.16
N GLY A 232 24.25 22.64 0.08
CA GLY A 232 23.01 23.18 0.64
C GLY A 232 23.22 23.67 2.06
N TRP A 233 22.12 23.81 2.81
CA TRP A 233 22.15 24.26 4.21
C TRP A 233 21.34 23.32 5.11
N PRO A 234 21.83 23.00 6.30
CA PRO A 234 21.14 22.14 7.23
C PRO A 234 19.90 22.86 7.76
N LEU A 235 18.73 22.25 7.59
CA LEU A 235 17.46 22.74 8.11
C LEU A 235 17.09 22.09 9.44
N THR A 236 17.78 21.04 9.86
CA THR A 236 17.62 20.46 11.18
C THR A 236 18.98 20.31 11.84
N GLY A 237 19.22 21.13 12.86
CA GLY A 237 20.34 20.93 13.77
C GLY A 237 20.06 19.74 14.69
N GLY A 238 20.84 18.67 14.53
CA GLY A 238 20.93 17.62 15.54
C GLY A 238 20.08 16.38 15.26
N GLU A 239 20.80 15.30 15.01
CA GLU A 239 20.44 13.89 15.18
C GLU A 239 19.23 13.68 16.11
N ARG A 240 18.05 13.41 15.54
CA ARG A 240 17.05 12.68 16.31
C ARG A 240 17.43 11.21 16.30
N SER A 241 18.30 10.84 17.25
CA SER A 241 18.42 9.45 17.72
C SER A 241 17.03 8.97 18.12
N SER A 242 16.39 8.22 17.23
CA SER A 242 15.27 7.39 17.65
C SER A 242 15.83 6.31 18.59
N ALA A 243 14.97 5.70 19.42
CA ALA A 243 15.36 4.58 20.29
C ALA A 243 16.00 3.39 19.53
N ALA A 244 15.98 3.41 18.19
CA ALA A 244 16.55 2.42 17.29
C ALA A 244 17.86 2.87 16.58
N GLY A 245 18.48 3.98 16.97
CA GLY A 245 19.80 4.38 16.42
C GLY A 245 19.77 5.01 15.02
N TYR A 246 18.60 5.47 14.56
CA TYR A 246 18.50 6.19 13.28
C TYR A 246 18.85 7.66 13.46
N HIS A 247 19.64 8.20 12.54
CA HIS A 247 20.01 9.60 12.44
C HIS A 247 19.33 10.18 11.19
N LEU A 248 18.52 11.22 11.38
CA LEU A 248 17.82 11.91 10.31
C LEU A 248 18.35 13.34 10.20
N ALA A 249 18.70 13.77 8.99
CA ALA A 249 19.11 15.14 8.70
C ALA A 249 18.35 15.66 7.46
N THR A 250 17.86 16.90 7.52
CA THR A 250 17.18 17.54 6.40
C THR A 250 17.96 18.77 5.94
N PHE A 251 18.12 18.91 4.63
CA PHE A 251 18.89 19.99 4.00
C PHE A 251 18.07 20.70 2.94
N LEU A 252 18.29 22.00 2.82
CA LEU A 252 17.85 22.80 1.68
C LEU A 252 19.00 22.88 0.69
N ALA A 253 18.85 22.27 -0.48
CA ALA A 253 19.83 22.41 -1.56
C ALA A 253 19.83 23.83 -2.13
N ALA A 254 20.94 24.21 -2.75
CA ALA A 254 21.13 25.54 -3.35
C ALA A 254 20.08 25.92 -4.42
N ASP A 255 19.40 24.92 -4.99
CA ASP A 255 18.34 25.09 -5.99
C ASP A 255 16.92 25.13 -5.39
N GLY A 256 16.81 25.15 -4.06
CA GLY A 256 15.53 25.20 -3.32
C GLY A 256 14.91 23.84 -3.03
N ARG A 257 15.55 22.73 -3.43
CA ARG A 257 15.04 21.39 -3.16
C ARG A 257 15.34 20.93 -1.73
N VAL A 258 14.40 20.20 -1.12
CA VAL A 258 14.60 19.62 0.21
C VAL A 258 15.06 18.17 0.09
N TRP A 259 16.16 17.86 0.77
CA TRP A 259 16.73 16.53 0.84
C TRP A 259 16.68 16.01 2.27
N GLN A 260 16.34 14.73 2.42
CA GLN A 260 16.39 14.03 3.68
C GLN A 260 17.40 12.89 3.62
N TYR A 261 18.22 12.83 4.65
CA TYR A 261 19.21 11.79 4.84
C TYR A 261 18.84 10.97 6.06
N SER A 262 18.84 9.66 5.89
CA SER A 262 18.67 8.70 6.97
C SER A 262 19.88 7.78 7.05
N TYR A 263 20.23 7.42 8.28
CA TYR A 263 21.36 6.55 8.56
C TYR A 263 21.09 5.72 9.82
N SER A 264 21.27 4.39 9.74
CA SER A 264 20.88 3.43 10.77
C SER A 264 22.03 2.91 11.66
N GLY A 265 23.25 3.44 11.50
CA GLY A 265 24.39 3.14 12.39
C GLY A 265 25.67 2.68 11.68
N PRO A 266 26.77 2.45 12.43
CA PRO A 266 28.11 2.19 11.88
C PRO A 266 28.13 1.04 10.85
N GLY A 267 28.43 1.36 9.58
CA GLY A 267 28.51 0.39 8.49
C GLY A 267 27.28 0.31 7.58
N SER A 268 26.14 0.92 7.98
CA SER A 268 24.98 1.07 7.10
C SER A 268 25.21 2.13 6.03
N PRO A 269 24.67 1.98 4.82
CA PRO A 269 24.70 3.04 3.83
C PRO A 269 23.89 4.26 4.30
N VAL A 270 24.26 5.44 3.80
CA VAL A 270 23.49 6.66 4.00
C VAL A 270 22.48 6.78 2.88
N ASN A 271 21.19 6.70 3.24
CA ASN A 271 20.11 6.93 2.31
C ASN A 271 19.88 8.43 2.17
N ALA A 272 19.67 8.86 0.93
CA ALA A 272 19.45 10.25 0.58
C ALA A 272 18.26 10.29 -0.38
N GLU A 273 17.19 10.91 0.07
CA GLU A 273 15.94 11.01 -0.68
C GLU A 273 15.58 12.48 -0.89
N TYR A 274 15.20 12.80 -2.13
CA TYR A 274 14.59 14.08 -2.44
C TYR A 274 13.13 14.05 -1.98
N ILE A 275 12.73 15.04 -1.19
CA ILE A 275 11.35 15.14 -0.73
C ILE A 275 10.52 15.82 -1.83
N ASP A 276 9.69 15.03 -2.49
CA ASP A 276 8.65 15.56 -3.36
C ASP A 276 7.49 16.12 -2.51
N LEU A 277 7.46 17.44 -2.38
CA LEU A 277 6.42 18.16 -1.63
C LEU A 277 5.02 17.90 -2.20
N ARG A 278 4.87 17.64 -3.50
CA ARG A 278 3.57 17.35 -4.12
C ARG A 278 3.05 16.02 -3.63
N ALA A 279 3.83 14.96 -3.81
CA ALA A 279 3.49 13.62 -3.30
C ALA A 279 3.24 13.65 -1.79
N MET A 280 4.01 14.45 -1.05
CA MET A 280 3.80 14.61 0.39
C MET A 280 2.46 15.27 0.73
N PHE A 281 2.08 16.35 0.05
CA PHE A 281 0.79 17.03 0.31
C PHE A 281 -0.43 16.27 -0.23
N GLU A 282 -0.23 15.37 -1.19
CA GLU A 282 -1.25 14.40 -1.60
C GLU A 282 -1.53 13.37 -0.49
N MET A 283 -0.48 12.89 0.18
CA MET A 283 -0.58 11.87 1.24
C MET A 283 -0.90 12.46 2.62
N SER A 284 -0.46 13.69 2.90
CA SER A 284 -0.56 14.36 4.20
C SER A 284 -1.05 15.79 4.04
N SER A 285 -1.86 16.29 4.97
CA SER A 285 -2.28 17.70 4.96
C SER A 285 -1.21 18.67 5.48
N SER A 286 -0.06 18.17 5.93
CA SER A 286 1.00 18.99 6.53
C SER A 286 2.40 18.42 6.36
N TYR A 287 3.39 19.31 6.30
CA TYR A 287 4.82 19.01 6.31
C TYR A 287 5.50 19.76 7.45
N ARG A 288 6.50 19.15 8.10
CA ARG A 288 7.29 19.82 9.13
C ARG A 288 8.74 19.97 8.71
N LEU A 289 9.26 21.19 8.83
CA LEU A 289 10.61 21.59 8.46
C LEU A 289 11.18 22.56 9.50
N SER A 290 12.36 22.29 10.08
CA SER A 290 13.00 23.13 11.12
C SER A 290 12.06 23.63 12.22
N GLY A 291 11.21 22.76 12.77
CA GLY A 291 10.26 23.18 13.81
C GLY A 291 9.04 23.98 13.32
N VAL A 292 9.00 24.40 12.06
CA VAL A 292 7.84 24.99 11.38
C VAL A 292 6.98 23.88 10.78
N THR A 293 5.68 23.93 10.95
CA THR A 293 4.72 23.04 10.29
C THR A 293 3.95 23.81 9.24
N PHE A 294 4.16 23.45 7.97
CA PHE A 294 3.40 23.93 6.82
C PHE A 294 2.19 23.05 6.61
N SER A 295 1.01 23.63 6.39
CA SER A 295 -0.22 22.87 6.24
C SER A 295 -1.16 23.49 5.22
N LYS A 296 -2.01 22.65 4.64
CA LYS A 296 -3.09 23.08 3.78
C LYS A 296 -4.19 23.73 4.63
N ARG A 297 -4.59 24.96 4.31
CA ARG A 297 -5.67 25.67 5.03
C ARG A 297 -7.05 25.16 4.61
N VAL A 298 -8.02 25.25 5.54
CA VAL A 298 -9.43 25.02 5.23
C VAL A 298 -9.89 26.15 4.29
N GLY A 299 -10.18 25.82 3.04
CA GLY A 299 -10.55 26.79 2.01
C GLY A 299 -9.44 27.15 1.02
N GLY A 300 -8.29 26.48 1.06
CA GLY A 300 -7.19 26.65 0.09
C GLY A 300 -5.99 27.44 0.61
N GLY A 301 -4.83 27.14 0.02
CA GLY A 301 -3.58 27.85 0.24
C GLY A 301 -2.70 27.30 1.37
N LEU A 302 -1.46 27.77 1.37
CA LEU A 302 -0.44 27.40 2.35
C LEU A 302 -0.62 28.14 3.69
N GLY A 303 -0.63 27.39 4.78
CA GLY A 303 -0.51 27.87 6.15
C GLY A 303 0.80 27.44 6.78
N ALA A 304 1.22 28.15 7.82
CA ALA A 304 2.37 27.79 8.64
C ALA A 304 2.05 27.96 10.13
N SER A 305 2.74 27.20 10.97
CA SER A 305 2.71 27.32 12.43
C SER A 305 4.09 26.98 12.99
N ILE A 306 4.47 27.61 14.10
CA ILE A 306 5.78 27.39 14.73
C ILE A 306 5.61 26.49 15.95
N GLY A 307 6.45 25.46 16.05
CA GLY A 307 6.46 24.56 17.21
C GLY A 307 5.50 23.39 17.08
N LYS A 308 4.97 22.91 18.21
CA LYS A 308 4.01 21.78 18.26
C LYS A 308 2.55 22.22 18.36
N ASP A 309 2.31 23.52 18.54
CA ASP A 309 0.97 24.06 18.74
C ASP A 309 0.43 24.65 17.43
N PRO A 310 -0.46 23.94 16.72
CA PRO A 310 -1.03 24.42 15.47
C PRO A 310 -2.03 25.58 15.67
N SER A 311 -2.35 25.96 16.91
CA SER A 311 -3.30 27.05 17.20
C SER A 311 -2.70 28.46 17.02
N GLN A 312 -1.38 28.57 16.80
CA GLN A 312 -0.69 29.82 16.53
C GLN A 312 -0.26 29.88 15.06
N PRO A 313 -1.18 30.25 14.14
CA PRO A 313 -0.83 30.41 12.74
C PRO A 313 0.14 31.58 12.56
N VAL A 314 1.11 31.39 11.68
CA VAL A 314 2.07 32.41 11.25
C VAL A 314 1.97 32.53 9.73
N ASP A 315 2.31 33.70 9.20
CA ASP A 315 2.45 33.86 7.75
C ASP A 315 3.57 32.93 7.22
N PRO A 316 3.34 32.17 6.14
CA PRO A 316 4.37 31.28 5.59
C PRO A 316 5.66 31.99 5.19
N THR A 317 5.57 33.23 4.69
CA THR A 317 6.74 34.05 4.32
C THR A 317 7.52 34.44 5.56
N GLU A 318 6.83 34.86 6.62
CA GLU A 318 7.47 35.17 7.90
C GLU A 318 8.14 33.94 8.51
N ALA A 319 7.50 32.77 8.45
CA ALA A 319 8.08 31.53 8.95
C ALA A 319 9.38 31.16 8.20
N VAL A 320 9.39 31.33 6.87
CA VAL A 320 10.57 31.11 6.04
C VAL A 320 11.67 32.15 6.29
N ALA A 321 11.31 33.42 6.52
CA ALA A 321 12.27 34.45 6.90
C ALA A 321 12.97 34.13 8.23
N ARG A 322 12.24 33.61 9.22
CA ARG A 322 12.82 33.15 10.48
C ARG A 322 13.81 31.99 10.27
N MET A 323 13.48 31.04 9.41
CA MET A 323 14.41 29.97 9.02
C MET A 323 15.68 30.53 8.36
N ALA A 324 15.56 31.57 7.52
CA ALA A 324 16.73 32.20 6.89
C ALA A 324 17.70 32.76 7.93
N VAL A 325 17.18 33.46 8.95
CA VAL A 325 17.98 34.01 10.04
C VAL A 325 18.70 32.89 10.79
N GLU A 326 18.00 31.82 11.16
CA GLU A 326 18.62 30.68 11.86
C GLU A 326 19.77 30.05 11.07
N ILE A 327 19.61 29.89 9.74
CA ILE A 327 20.65 29.33 8.88
C ILE A 327 21.85 30.28 8.77
N ILE A 328 21.60 31.58 8.59
CA ILE A 328 22.66 32.59 8.45
C ILE A 328 23.45 32.72 9.75
N GLU A 329 22.77 32.84 10.90
CA GLU A 329 23.42 32.93 12.20
C GLU A 329 24.17 31.64 12.56
N GLY A 330 23.61 30.47 12.25
CA GLY A 330 24.26 29.18 12.45
C GLY A 330 25.51 29.00 11.59
N GLY A 331 25.49 29.48 10.34
CA GLY A 331 26.65 29.45 9.44
C GLY A 331 27.81 30.34 9.88
N HIS A 332 27.55 31.40 10.66
CA HIS A 332 28.61 32.26 11.21
C HIS A 332 29.28 31.70 12.47
N GLN A 333 28.73 30.66 13.09
CA GLN A 333 29.25 30.07 14.34
C GLN A 333 30.04 28.75 14.13
N ALA A 334 30.00 28.17 12.93
CA ALA A 334 30.72 26.95 12.54
C ALA A 334 32.11 27.25 11.96
#